data_AF-A0A848X8E3-F1
#
_entry.id   AF-A0A848X8E3-F1
#
_cell.length_a   1.000
_cell.length_b   1.000
_cell.length_c   1.000
_cell.angle_alpha   90.00
_cell.angle_beta   90.00
_cell.angle_gamma   90.00
#
_symmetry.space_group_name_H-M   'P 1'
#
loop_
_entity.id
_entity.type
_entity.pdbx_description
1 polymer ?
#
loop_
_entity_poly.entity_id
_entity_poly.type
_entity_poly.pdbx_seq_one_letter_code
_entity_poly.pdbx_strand_id
1 'polypeptide(L)'
;VDDSHPLGWGLAPDAVTLFARSQVLERTDAGRAPGVSTPVCYAEADYLVSGWTLGGDEYLAGRTAVAQAAVDEGDVVLLAFDPIFRGQPRNTFKLFFNALMGSATGELPTAAVGLECR
;
A
#
# COMPACT_ATOMS: atom_id res chain seq x y z
N VAL A 1 -0.07 -7.42 -3.60
CA VAL A 1 -0.24 -7.26 -2.14
C VAL A 1 0.55 -8.37 -1.47
N ASP A 2 1.33 -8.06 -0.45
CA ASP A 2 1.86 -9.06 0.48
C ASP A 2 0.79 -9.35 1.54
N ASP A 3 0.14 -10.51 1.42
CA ASP A 3 -0.92 -10.96 2.33
C ASP A 3 -0.39 -11.61 3.61
N SER A 4 0.93 -11.82 3.72
CA SER A 4 1.59 -12.24 4.96
C SER A 4 1.85 -11.05 5.91
N HIS A 5 2.00 -9.85 5.34
CA HIS A 5 2.12 -8.61 6.11
C HIS A 5 0.80 -8.26 6.82
N PRO A 6 0.80 -7.82 8.09
CA PRO A 6 -0.44 -7.52 8.83
C PRO A 6 -1.37 -6.51 8.17
N LEU A 7 -0.81 -5.44 7.57
CA LEU A 7 -1.59 -4.52 6.73
C LEU A 7 -2.30 -5.22 5.56
N GLY A 8 -1.70 -6.24 4.95
CA GLY A 8 -2.25 -6.98 3.82
C GLY A 8 -3.19 -8.13 4.18
N TRP A 9 -3.38 -8.45 5.47
CA TRP A 9 -4.16 -9.61 5.90
C TRP A 9 -5.56 -9.66 5.28
N GLY A 10 -5.87 -10.80 4.67
CA GLY A 10 -7.16 -11.10 4.07
C GLY A 10 -7.43 -10.41 2.74
N LEU A 11 -6.50 -9.60 2.20
CA LEU A 11 -6.58 -9.13 0.82
C LEU A 11 -6.06 -10.21 -0.14
N ALA A 12 -6.59 -10.21 -1.38
CA ALA A 12 -6.00 -11.02 -2.44
C ALA A 12 -4.68 -10.40 -2.92
N PRO A 13 -3.68 -11.19 -3.35
CA PRO A 13 -2.42 -10.68 -3.89
C PRO A 13 -2.61 -9.70 -5.06
N ASP A 14 -3.63 -9.91 -5.89
CA ASP A 14 -4.03 -9.14 -7.08
C ASP A 14 -5.22 -8.18 -6.81
N ALA A 15 -5.40 -7.77 -5.55
CA ALA A 15 -6.45 -6.85 -5.14
C ALA A 15 -6.50 -5.58 -6.01
N VAL A 16 -7.70 -5.28 -6.52
CA VAL A 16 -7.96 -4.07 -7.32
C VAL A 16 -8.38 -2.90 -6.42
N THR A 17 -7.87 -1.71 -6.73
CA THR A 17 -8.23 -0.45 -6.09
C THR A 17 -8.74 0.57 -7.12
N LEU A 18 -9.48 1.58 -6.64
CA LEU A 18 -9.80 2.76 -7.44
C LEU A 18 -8.66 3.78 -7.34
N PHE A 19 -8.11 4.17 -8.48
CA PHE A 19 -7.22 5.31 -8.59
C PHE A 19 -7.97 6.52 -9.15
N ALA A 20 -8.17 7.55 -8.35
CA ALA A 20 -8.94 8.73 -8.75
C ALA A 20 -8.32 10.01 -8.20
N ARG A 21 -7.39 10.61 -8.98
CA ARG A 21 -6.53 11.72 -8.53
C ARG A 21 -5.81 11.39 -7.20
N SER A 22 -5.46 10.11 -7.04
CA SER A 22 -4.76 9.58 -5.89
C SER A 22 -3.25 9.87 -6.00
N GLN A 23 -2.50 9.51 -4.96
CA GLN A 23 -1.06 9.65 -4.92
C GLN A 23 -0.39 8.31 -5.26
N VAL A 24 0.90 8.38 -5.56
CA VAL A 24 1.82 7.25 -5.60
C VAL A 24 2.94 7.55 -4.63
N LEU A 25 3.48 6.52 -3.97
CA LEU A 25 4.59 6.69 -3.04
C LEU A 25 5.88 6.21 -3.72
N GLU A 26 6.98 6.91 -3.43
CA GLU A 26 8.32 6.56 -3.88
C GLU A 26 9.25 6.57 -2.67
N ARG A 27 10.11 5.55 -2.57
CA ARG A 27 11.13 5.48 -1.52
C ARG A 27 12.28 6.41 -1.89
N THR A 28 12.49 7.45 -1.08
CA THR A 28 13.43 8.54 -1.39
C THR A 28 14.90 8.15 -1.43
N ASP A 29 15.28 6.99 -0.89
CA ASP A 29 16.66 6.52 -0.82
C ASP A 29 16.92 5.22 -1.59
N ALA A 30 16.15 5.00 -2.67
CA ALA A 30 16.22 3.82 -3.52
C ALA A 30 16.02 2.51 -2.74
N GLY A 31 15.12 2.54 -1.75
CA GLY A 31 14.70 1.35 -1.01
C GLY A 31 15.60 0.94 0.15
N ARG A 32 16.57 1.78 0.53
CA ARG A 32 17.58 1.44 1.54
C ARG A 32 17.20 1.90 2.95
N ALA A 33 16.12 2.66 3.08
CA ALA A 33 15.76 3.28 4.35
C ALA A 33 15.36 2.17 5.32
N PRO A 34 16.10 1.99 6.42
CA PRO A 34 15.66 1.06 7.44
C PRO A 34 14.33 1.52 8.02
N GLY A 35 13.46 0.57 8.37
CA GLY A 35 12.16 0.87 8.97
C GLY A 35 11.08 1.33 7.99
N VAL A 36 11.26 1.19 6.67
CA VAL A 36 10.19 1.39 5.68
C VAL A 36 9.80 0.06 5.04
N SER A 37 8.54 -0.31 5.23
CA SER A 37 7.87 -1.47 4.63
C SER A 37 6.91 -1.02 3.53
N THR A 38 6.83 -1.79 2.44
CA THR A 38 5.94 -1.51 1.31
C THR A 38 5.07 -2.73 0.96
N PRO A 39 4.04 -3.05 1.77
CA PRO A 39 3.24 -4.27 1.60
C PRO A 39 2.32 -4.26 0.38
N VAL A 40 2.13 -3.10 -0.27
CA VAL A 40 1.31 -3.00 -1.49
C VAL A 40 2.03 -2.14 -2.52
N CYS A 41 2.31 -2.75 -3.67
CA CYS A 41 2.69 -2.06 -4.90
C CYS A 41 1.51 -2.05 -5.88
N TYR A 42 1.48 -1.04 -6.76
CA TYR A 42 0.73 -1.15 -8.01
C TYR A 42 1.39 -2.21 -8.90
N ALA A 43 0.61 -2.87 -9.76
CA ALA A 43 1.15 -3.85 -10.69
C ALA A 43 2.13 -3.19 -11.68
N GLU A 44 3.16 -3.91 -12.08
CA GLU A 44 4.15 -3.44 -13.06
C GLU A 44 3.61 -3.41 -14.49
N ALA A 45 2.67 -4.29 -14.80
CA ALA A 45 2.01 -4.41 -16.09
C ALA A 45 0.53 -4.74 -15.89
N ASP A 46 -0.27 -4.55 -16.95
CA ASP A 46 -1.71 -4.84 -16.95
C ASP A 46 -2.48 -4.23 -15.76
N TYR A 47 -1.98 -3.11 -15.22
CA TYR A 47 -2.52 -2.45 -14.03
C TYR A 47 -3.87 -1.77 -14.28
N LEU A 48 -4.22 -1.49 -15.54
CA LEU A 48 -5.47 -0.88 -15.93
C LEU A 48 -6.57 -1.93 -16.12
N VAL A 49 -7.31 -2.21 -15.04
CA VAL A 49 -8.49 -3.10 -15.11
C VAL A 49 -9.61 -2.48 -15.95
N SER A 50 -9.84 -1.18 -15.79
CA SER A 50 -10.82 -0.41 -16.58
C SER A 50 -10.57 1.09 -16.45
N GLY A 51 -11.13 1.88 -17.37
CA GLY A 51 -11.06 3.34 -17.35
C GLY A 51 -10.00 3.90 -18.30
N TRP A 52 -9.34 4.97 -17.87
CA TRP A 52 -8.34 5.68 -18.67
C TRP A 52 -7.15 6.08 -17.81
N THR A 53 -5.95 5.96 -18.38
CA THR A 53 -4.70 6.39 -17.76
C THR A 53 -3.84 7.09 -18.80
N LEU A 54 -3.09 8.11 -18.35
CA LEU A 54 -2.10 8.81 -19.15
C LEU A 54 -0.79 8.82 -18.34
N GLY A 55 0.26 8.22 -18.88
CA GLY A 55 1.57 8.11 -18.20
C GLY A 55 1.61 7.07 -17.08
N GLY A 56 0.64 6.15 -16.99
CA GLY A 56 0.61 5.12 -15.96
C GLY A 56 1.88 4.25 -15.91
N ASP A 57 2.46 3.94 -17.08
CA ASP A 57 3.70 3.14 -17.16
C ASP A 57 4.91 3.85 -16.50
N GLU A 58 4.93 5.18 -16.52
CA GLU A 58 6.02 5.99 -15.99
C GLU A 58 5.82 6.33 -14.51
N TYR A 59 4.59 6.72 -14.15
CA TYR A 59 4.29 7.32 -12.84
C TYR A 59 3.56 6.39 -11.87
N LEU A 60 2.96 5.28 -12.32
CA LEU A 60 2.13 4.39 -11.48
C LEU A 60 2.70 2.98 -11.38
N ALA A 61 3.07 2.39 -12.51
CA ALA A 61 3.46 0.99 -12.61
C ALA A 61 4.59 0.63 -11.63
N GLY A 62 4.36 -0.43 -10.83
CA GLY A 62 5.32 -0.94 -9.85
C GLY A 62 5.54 -0.05 -8.62
N ARG A 63 4.99 1.18 -8.58
CA ARG A 63 5.18 2.10 -7.46
C ARG A 63 4.46 1.64 -6.20
N THR A 64 4.90 2.13 -5.06
CA THR A 64 4.28 1.83 -3.78
C THR A 64 2.88 2.47 -3.67
N ALA A 65 1.88 1.66 -3.30
CA ALA A 65 0.52 2.08 -3.04
C ALA A 65 0.20 2.17 -1.54
N VAL A 66 0.86 1.35 -0.72
CA VAL A 66 0.79 1.39 0.75
C VAL A 66 2.18 1.22 1.33
N ALA A 67 2.53 2.07 2.29
CA ALA A 67 3.77 1.99 3.04
C ALA A 67 3.51 2.04 4.55
N GLN A 68 4.40 1.44 5.31
CA GLN A 68 4.54 1.65 6.75
C GLN A 68 5.96 2.15 7.02
N ALA A 69 6.10 3.19 7.83
CA ALA A 69 7.38 3.75 8.21
C ALA A 69 7.48 3.89 9.72
N ALA A 70 8.56 3.37 10.30
CA ALA A 70 8.90 3.60 11.69
C ALA A 70 9.30 5.07 11.90
N VAL A 71 8.66 5.74 12.86
CA VAL A 71 8.94 7.13 13.24
C VAL A 71 9.01 7.22 14.76
N ASP A 72 10.21 7.48 15.27
CA ASP A 72 10.53 7.48 16.70
C ASP A 72 10.06 6.20 17.41
N GLU A 73 9.09 6.32 18.33
CA GLU A 73 8.55 5.22 19.13
C GLU A 73 7.30 4.56 18.50
N GLY A 74 6.93 4.95 17.27
CA GLY A 74 5.72 4.45 16.61
C GLY A 74 5.86 4.24 15.11
N ASP A 75 4.71 4.05 14.48
CA ASP A 75 4.60 3.71 13.06
C ASP A 75 3.62 4.65 12.35
N VAL A 76 3.99 5.07 11.14
CA VAL A 76 3.12 5.83 10.23
C VAL A 76 2.72 4.92 9.08
N VAL A 77 1.41 4.73 8.89
CA VAL A 77 0.85 4.00 7.74
C VAL A 77 0.37 5.00 6.69
N LEU A 78 0.91 4.89 5.48
CA LEU A 78 0.58 5.73 4.34
C LEU A 78 -0.25 4.92 3.33
N LEU A 79 -1.47 5.40 3.06
CA LEU A 79 -2.36 4.86 2.04
C LEU A 79 -2.41 5.86 0.88
N ALA A 80 -1.84 5.51 -0.27
CA ALA A 80 -1.67 6.45 -1.39
C ALA A 80 -2.98 6.74 -2.15
N PHE A 81 -4.00 5.91 -1.92
CA PHE A 81 -5.34 6.02 -2.50
C PHE A 81 -6.40 6.01 -1.39
N ASP A 82 -7.64 6.34 -1.72
CA ASP A 82 -8.75 6.29 -0.77
C ASP A 82 -9.20 4.83 -0.56
N PRO A 83 -8.83 4.17 0.55
CA PRO A 83 -9.15 2.78 0.79
C PRO A 83 -10.64 2.58 1.03
N ILE A 84 -11.38 3.63 1.41
CA ILE A 84 -12.78 3.61 1.83
C ILE A 84 -13.69 4.35 0.85
N PHE A 85 -13.25 4.54 -0.40
CA PHE A 85 -13.94 5.37 -1.40
C PHE A 85 -15.45 5.14 -1.45
N ARG A 86 -16.22 6.17 -1.06
CA ARG A 86 -17.70 6.15 -1.02
C ARG A 86 -18.32 5.00 -0.22
N GLY A 87 -17.58 4.35 0.66
CA GLY A 87 -18.08 3.18 1.40
C GLY A 87 -18.34 1.94 0.52
N GLN A 88 -17.75 1.86 -0.68
CA GLN A 88 -18.00 0.76 -1.63
C GLN A 88 -16.88 -0.28 -1.79
N PRO A 89 -15.57 0.06 -1.74
CA PRO A 89 -14.51 -0.91 -2.04
C PRO A 89 -14.24 -1.83 -0.85
N ARG A 90 -15.10 -2.85 -0.69
CA ARG A 90 -15.00 -3.88 0.36
C ARG A 90 -13.65 -4.61 0.38
N ASN A 91 -12.95 -4.63 -0.75
CA ASN A 91 -11.62 -5.23 -0.87
C ASN A 91 -10.57 -4.41 -0.10
N THR A 92 -10.47 -3.11 -0.37
CA THR A 92 -9.40 -2.24 0.18
C THR A 92 -9.69 -1.73 1.58
N PHE A 93 -10.93 -1.85 2.08
CA PHE A 93 -11.28 -1.53 3.48
C PHE A 93 -10.38 -2.24 4.49
N LYS A 94 -9.97 -3.47 4.17
CA LYS A 94 -9.10 -4.28 5.02
C LYS A 94 -7.79 -3.56 5.33
N LEU A 95 -7.20 -2.83 4.39
CA LEU A 95 -5.98 -2.04 4.66
C LEU A 95 -6.20 -1.01 5.78
N PHE A 96 -7.33 -0.31 5.74
CA PHE A 96 -7.68 0.70 6.74
C PHE A 96 -7.96 0.05 8.11
N PHE A 97 -8.77 -1.03 8.14
CA PHE A 97 -9.09 -1.70 9.39
C PHE A 97 -7.92 -2.50 9.98
N ASN A 98 -7.04 -3.07 9.17
CA ASN A 98 -5.83 -3.74 9.61
C ASN A 98 -4.86 -2.72 10.24
N ALA A 99 -4.74 -1.52 9.67
CA ALA A 99 -3.95 -0.45 10.28
C ALA A 99 -4.51 -0.03 11.65
N LEU A 100 -5.84 0.15 11.76
CA LEU A 100 -6.49 0.47 13.04
C LEU A 100 -6.34 -0.64 14.07
N MET A 101 -6.60 -1.89 13.68
CA MET A 101 -6.43 -3.06 14.54
C MET A 101 -4.99 -3.13 15.06
N GLY A 102 -4.02 -3.06 14.14
CA GLY A 102 -2.62 -3.15 14.47
C GLY A 102 -2.12 -2.02 15.38
N SER A 103 -2.70 -0.81 15.26
CA SER A 103 -2.42 0.29 16.19
C SER A 103 -2.89 0.02 17.63
N ALA A 104 -3.92 -0.82 17.80
CA ALA A 104 -4.45 -1.17 19.12
C ALA A 104 -3.80 -2.44 19.72
N THR A 105 -3.33 -3.36 18.87
CA THR A 105 -2.76 -4.64 19.30
C THR A 105 -1.24 -4.66 19.35
N GLY A 106 -0.56 -3.70 18.72
CA GLY A 106 0.90 -3.70 18.56
C GLY A 106 1.39 -4.74 17.54
N GLU A 107 0.49 -5.26 16.70
CA GLU A 107 0.80 -6.29 15.70
C GLU A 107 1.31 -5.72 14.37
N LEU A 108 1.53 -4.40 14.26
CA LEU A 108 2.21 -3.82 13.10
C LEU A 108 3.73 -4.00 13.28
N PRO A 109 4.39 -4.84 12.48
CA PRO A 109 5.83 -5.01 12.58
C PRO A 109 6.53 -3.74 12.12
N THR A 110 7.24 -3.09 13.04
CA THR A 110 8.04 -1.87 12.80
C THR A 110 9.18 -2.09 11.78
N ALA A 111 9.51 -3.36 11.49
CA ALA A 111 10.61 -3.75 10.60
C ALA A 111 10.27 -4.88 9.62
N ALA A 112 8.98 -5.18 9.37
CA ALA A 112 8.68 -6.20 8.36
C ALA A 112 9.14 -5.73 6.98
N VAL A 113 9.76 -6.64 6.23
CA VAL A 113 10.12 -6.41 4.85
C VAL A 113 8.86 -6.64 4.01
N GLY A 114 8.33 -5.57 3.42
CA GLY A 114 7.24 -5.68 2.43
C GLY A 114 7.76 -6.10 1.05
N LEU A 115 6.96 -5.84 0.01
CA LEU A 115 7.35 -6.11 -1.37
C LEU A 115 8.46 -5.15 -1.84
N GLU A 116 9.28 -5.57 -2.80
CA GLU A 116 10.22 -4.70 -3.50
C GLU A 116 9.50 -3.88 -4.58
N CYS A 117 8.77 -2.84 -4.16
CA CYS A 117 8.19 -1.87 -5.11
C CYS A 117 9.28 -1.03 -5.78
N ARG A 118 9.02 -0.59 -7.01
CA ARG A 118 9.91 0.28 -7.80
C ARG A 118 9.96 1.71 -7.28
#